data_AF-A0A847X3P6-F1
#
_entry.id   AF-A0A847X3P6-F1
#
_cell.length_a   1.000
_cell.length_b   1.000
_cell.length_c   1.000
_cell.angle_alpha   90.00
_cell.angle_beta   90.00
_cell.angle_gamma   90.00
#
_symmetry.space_group_name_H-M   'P 1'
#
loop_
_entity.id
_entity.type
_entity.pdbx_description
1 polymer ?
#
loop_
_entity_poly.entity_id
_entity_poly.type
_entity_poly.pdbx_seq_one_letter_code
_entity_poly.pdbx_strand_id
1 'polypeptide(L)' 'DKQAIVDGLKGIQFDGVTGHLEFDDNNNPIKSVSMIKVVDGDYTLDSVIAPK' A
#
# COMPACT_ATOMS: atom_id res chain seq x y z
N ASP A 1 12.27 22.04 11.23
CA ASP A 1 12.41 21.17 10.04
C ASP A 1 12.08 19.71 10.31
N LYS A 2 12.79 19.02 11.23
CA LYS A 2 12.55 17.59 11.51
C LYS A 2 11.09 17.26 11.84
N GLN A 3 10.43 18.06 12.70
CA GLN A 3 9.04 17.83 13.07
C GLN A 3 8.09 17.99 11.87
N ALA A 4 8.29 19.02 11.04
CA ALA A 4 7.48 19.26 9.85
C ALA A 4 7.56 18.10 8.83
N ILE A 5 8.73 17.45 8.72
CA ILE A 5 8.89 16.26 7.87
C ILE A 5 8.11 15.07 8.44
N VAL A 6 8.19 14.84 9.76
CA VAL A 6 7.43 13.77 10.41
C VAL A 6 5.92 13.98 10.24
N ASP A 7 5.45 15.20 10.47
CA ASP A 7 4.03 15.54 10.36
C ASP A 7 3.54 15.39 8.91
N GLY A 8 4.37 15.81 7.93
CA GLY A 8 4.07 15.63 6.51
C GLY A 8 4.02 14.17 6.08
N LEU A 9 4.92 13.32 6.62
CA LEU A 9 4.92 11.88 6.32
C LEU A 9 3.76 11.14 6.97
N LYS A 10 3.32 11.54 8.18
CA LYS A 10 2.18 10.92 8.87
C LYS A 10 0.87 11.10 8.11
N GLY A 11 0.67 12.27 7.50
CA GLY A 11 -0.54 12.57 6.72
C GLY A 11 -0.42 12.30 5.22
N ILE A 12 0.61 11.57 4.78
CA ILE A 12 0.83 11.37 3.36
C ILE A 12 -0.22 10.44 2.74
N GLN A 13 -0.75 10.84 1.59
CA GLN A 13 -1.49 9.98 0.68
C GLN A 13 -0.71 9.95 -0.63
N PHE A 14 -0.22 8.77 -1.00
CA PHE A 14 0.73 8.63 -2.11
C PHE A 14 0.39 7.42 -3.00
N ASP A 15 0.22 7.68 -4.28
CA ASP A 15 0.09 6.64 -5.30
C ASP A 15 1.45 6.31 -5.91
N GLY A 16 1.94 5.10 -5.63
CA GLY A 16 3.23 4.62 -6.11
C GLY A 16 3.11 3.30 -6.87
N VAL A 17 4.28 2.71 -7.20
CA VAL A 17 4.36 1.43 -7.93
C VAL A 17 3.64 0.29 -7.19
N THR A 18 3.63 0.33 -5.85
CA THR A 18 2.97 -0.68 -4.99
C THR A 18 1.54 -0.28 -4.59
N GLY A 19 0.88 0.53 -5.43
CA GLY A 19 -0.46 1.07 -5.18
C GLY A 19 -0.47 2.21 -4.17
N HIS A 20 -1.66 2.50 -3.66
CA HIS A 20 -1.89 3.56 -2.68
C HIS A 20 -1.16 3.28 -1.36
N LEU A 21 -0.71 4.35 -0.70
CA LEU A 21 -0.06 4.33 0.60
C LEU A 21 -0.67 5.42 1.49
N GLU A 22 -1.13 4.99 2.66
CA GLU A 22 -1.53 5.81 3.80
C GLU A 22 -1.04 5.12 5.08
N PHE A 23 -0.84 5.87 6.16
CA PHE A 23 -0.44 5.32 7.46
C PHE A 23 -1.59 5.33 8.46
N ASP A 24 -1.67 4.28 9.30
CA ASP A 24 -2.53 4.27 10.48
C ASP A 24 -1.93 5.10 11.64
N ASP A 25 -2.67 5.20 12.76
CA ASP A 25 -2.24 5.94 13.96
C ASP A 25 -0.91 5.45 14.57
N ASN A 26 -0.53 4.19 14.28
CA ASN A 26 0.70 3.57 14.75
C ASN A 26 1.84 3.66 13.72
N ASN A 27 1.62 4.37 12.60
CA ASN A 27 2.54 4.52 11.47
C ASN A 27 2.76 3.21 10.70
N ASN A 28 1.78 2.29 10.69
CA ASN A 28 1.79 1.14 9.80
C ASN A 28 1.17 1.52 8.44
N PRO A 29 1.76 1.07 7.33
CA PRO A 29 1.19 1.32 6.01
C PRO A 29 -0.08 0.48 5.80
N ILE A 30 -1.19 1.14 5.50
CA ILE A 30 -2.43 0.52 5.07
C ILE A 30 -2.31 0.26 3.56
N LYS A 31 -2.27 -1.02 3.15
CA LYS A 31 -2.14 -1.45 1.75
C LYS A 31 -3.05 -2.61 1.41
N SER A 32 -3.47 -2.69 0.15
CA SER A 32 -4.18 -3.84 -0.39
C SER A 32 -3.25 -5.03 -0.66
N VAL A 33 -3.77 -6.24 -0.50
CA VAL A 33 -3.09 -7.49 -0.86
C VAL A 33 -3.52 -7.92 -2.26
N SER A 34 -2.57 -8.32 -3.10
CA SER A 34 -2.85 -8.88 -4.43
C SER A 34 -2.69 -10.40 -4.41
N MET A 35 -3.69 -11.12 -4.89
CA MET A 35 -3.64 -12.56 -5.12
C MET A 35 -3.17 -12.81 -6.55
N ILE A 36 -2.10 -13.57 -6.70
CA ILE A 36 -1.53 -13.94 -8.00
C ILE A 36 -1.72 -15.44 -8.19
N LYS A 37 -2.28 -15.82 -9.34
CA LYS A 37 -2.46 -17.21 -9.74
C LYS A 37 -1.49 -17.56 -10.87
N VAL A 38 -0.89 -18.74 -10.79
CA VAL A 38 -0.10 -19.30 -11.89
C VAL A 38 -1.03 -20.08 -12.80
N VAL A 39 -1.13 -19.68 -14.07
CA VAL A 39 -1.94 -20.34 -15.10
C VAL A 39 -1.02 -20.63 -16.28
N ASP A 40 -0.89 -21.91 -16.64
CA ASP A 40 -0.03 -22.36 -17.74
C ASP A 40 1.44 -21.88 -17.69
N GLY A 41 1.94 -21.64 -16.47
CA GLY A 41 3.31 -21.16 -16.23
C GLY A 41 3.44 -19.63 -16.12
N ASP A 42 2.37 -18.88 -16.44
CA ASP A 42 2.34 -17.43 -16.36
C ASP A 42 1.70 -16.93 -15.06
N TYR A 43 2.21 -15.82 -14.52
CA TYR A 43 1.63 -15.14 -13.36
C TYR A 43 0.48 -14.23 -13.81
N THR A 44 -0.71 -14.48 -13.29
CA THR A 44 -1.94 -13.73 -13.56
C THR A 44 -2.45 -13.07 -12.28
N LEU A 45 -2.84 -11.80 -12.35
CA LEU A 45 -3.52 -11.13 -11.24
C LEU A 45 -4.93 -11.71 -11.14
N ASP A 46 -5.25 -12.33 -10.00
CA ASP A 46 -6.55 -12.94 -9.75
C ASP A 46 -7.49 -11.95 -9.06
N SER A 47 -7.04 -11.35 -7.96
CA SER A 47 -7.85 -10.45 -7.15
C SER A 47 -7.00 -9.49 -6.33
N VAL A 48 -7.60 -8.36 -5.96
CA VAL A 48 -7.02 -7.38 -5.02
C VAL A 48 -7.97 -7.25 -3.85
N ILE A 49 -7.46 -7.47 -2.63
CA ILE A 49 -8.23 -7.42 -1.39
C ILE A 49 -7.76 -6.21 -0.59
N ALA A 50 -8.66 -5.26 -0.37
CA ALA A 50 -8.40 -4.11 0.51
C ALA A 50 -8.62 -4.49 1.98
N PRO A 51 -7.83 -3.93 2.92
CA PRO A 51 -8.12 -4.02 4.34
C PRO A 51 -9.51 -3.41 4.64
N LYS A 52 -10.20 -3.98 5.64
CA LYS A 52 -11.51 -3.50 6.09
C LYS A 52 -11.39 -2.25 6.95
#